data_AF-A0A945S7F5-F1
#
_entry.id   AF-A0A945S7F5-F1
#
_cell.length_a   1.000
_cell.length_b   1.000
_cell.length_c   1.000
_cell.angle_alpha   90.00
_cell.angle_beta   90.00
_cell.angle_gamma   90.00
#
_symmetry.space_group_name_H-M   'P 1'
#
loop_
_entity.id
_entity.type
_entity.pdbx_description
1 polymer ?
#
loop_
_entity_poly.entity_id
_entity_poly.type
_entity_poly.pdbx_seq_one_letter_code
_entity_poly.pdbx_strand_id
1 'polypeptide(L)'
;MHDSELAKLTDYFDEGRRLWGVNAELVVSRQFYTLWEDGHRPKAFGVSGDEISLFGHSFTLSTEEEHTRVATIGWDDEEMCAVLVIEGESCAQRYRMTFADGEPCIEEGQVTFFEDTELTFGERLEVMYDVIAALRRSNPARDVLTVTKKVFLEALEEVAPWHDGRARTVMRRLSMSFIRRLMRKAAEDMAEDELSDQLVLPLGGSYASAAASQASAQVAADILPVQDQQPAPQVMPRRTLWAVEQTMQFLGDSCRINAETERAYLIPLAEATIIGHTEEGHPALRVPTDPELPLQEGDRLEVIQKGEKDPVGTLWIDVFDGPVAYGHIVWRDADSACEFGDNLVARPQKNPALFISKSLEALQQALFCDDDEEQVGMSAVACMVGLQETPFVSPSLEGAPAEMDTSQRRGGGG
;
A
#
# COMPACT_ATOMS: atom_id res chain seq x y z
N MET A 1 0.69 -26.56 14.88
CA MET A 1 -0.19 -25.37 14.98
C MET A 1 -1.24 -25.41 13.88
N HIS A 2 -0.82 -25.61 12.62
CA HIS A 2 -1.66 -25.95 11.45
C HIS A 2 -2.86 -26.90 11.75
N ASP A 3 -2.61 -28.09 12.31
CA ASP A 3 -3.67 -29.08 12.53
C ASP A 3 -4.74 -28.66 13.55
N SER A 4 -4.39 -27.75 14.48
CA SER A 4 -5.33 -27.25 15.47
C SER A 4 -6.28 -26.19 14.91
N GLU A 5 -5.86 -25.43 13.90
CA GLU A 5 -6.71 -24.41 13.26
C GLU A 5 -7.62 -25.04 12.21
N LEU A 6 -7.13 -26.06 11.48
CA LEU A 6 -7.98 -26.89 10.60
C LEU A 6 -9.07 -27.64 11.37
N ALA A 7 -8.80 -28.06 12.61
CA ALA A 7 -9.82 -28.65 13.48
C ALA A 7 -10.96 -27.66 13.78
N LYS A 8 -10.64 -26.38 14.04
CA LYS A 8 -11.66 -25.34 14.28
C LYS A 8 -12.56 -25.10 13.06
N LEU A 9 -11.99 -25.19 11.84
CA LEU A 9 -12.75 -25.14 10.59
C LEU A 9 -13.69 -26.35 10.46
N THR A 10 -13.26 -27.52 10.91
CA THR A 10 -14.10 -28.71 10.94
C THR A 10 -15.27 -28.51 11.93
N ASP A 11 -14.98 -27.96 13.12
CA ASP A 11 -16.00 -27.64 14.12
C ASP A 11 -17.03 -26.61 13.60
N TYR A 12 -16.59 -25.61 12.81
CA TYR A 12 -17.50 -24.66 12.15
C TYR A 12 -18.53 -25.36 11.27
N PHE A 13 -18.07 -26.29 10.42
CA PHE A 13 -18.92 -27.03 9.51
C PHE A 13 -19.82 -28.04 10.22
N ASP A 14 -19.31 -28.74 11.23
CA ASP A 14 -20.10 -29.70 12.01
C ASP A 14 -21.21 -29.00 12.81
N GLU A 15 -20.93 -27.83 13.39
CA GLU A 15 -21.92 -27.03 14.10
C GLU A 15 -22.98 -26.46 13.14
N GLY A 16 -22.59 -26.01 11.95
CA GLY A 16 -23.52 -25.55 10.92
C GLY A 16 -24.44 -26.66 10.43
N ARG A 17 -23.91 -27.87 10.19
CA ARG A 17 -24.71 -29.05 9.84
C ARG A 17 -25.70 -29.40 10.94
N ARG A 18 -25.27 -29.35 12.20
CA ARG A 18 -26.11 -29.64 13.38
C ARG A 18 -27.27 -28.65 13.50
N LEU A 19 -27.02 -27.38 13.26
CA LEU A 19 -28.01 -26.31 13.42
C LEU A 19 -28.90 -26.11 12.18
N TRP A 20 -28.53 -26.62 11.02
CA TRP A 20 -29.27 -26.44 9.77
C TRP A 20 -30.75 -26.84 9.88
N GLY A 21 -31.03 -28.01 10.47
CA GLY A 21 -32.40 -28.50 10.64
C GLY A 21 -33.24 -27.70 11.66
N VAL A 22 -32.60 -26.86 12.47
CA VAL A 22 -33.26 -26.03 13.48
C VAL A 22 -33.42 -24.59 12.99
N ASN A 23 -32.39 -24.02 12.38
CA ASN A 23 -32.38 -22.65 11.89
C ASN A 23 -31.33 -22.44 10.78
N ALA A 24 -31.70 -22.77 9.53
CA ALA A 24 -30.84 -22.59 8.37
C ALA A 24 -30.49 -21.12 8.09
N GLU A 25 -31.40 -20.18 8.37
CA GLU A 25 -31.16 -18.74 8.18
C GLU A 25 -30.03 -18.23 9.08
N LEU A 26 -29.94 -18.76 10.30
CA LEU A 26 -28.83 -18.44 11.20
C LEU A 26 -27.50 -18.96 10.63
N VAL A 27 -27.44 -20.20 10.16
CA VAL A 27 -26.20 -20.85 9.69
C VAL A 27 -25.54 -20.08 8.53
N VAL A 28 -26.33 -19.49 7.63
CA VAL A 28 -25.81 -18.68 6.51
C VAL A 28 -25.58 -17.21 6.86
N SER A 29 -25.82 -16.81 8.10
CA SER A 29 -25.68 -15.42 8.53
C SER A 29 -24.32 -15.11 9.13
N ARG A 30 -23.92 -13.83 9.05
CA ARG A 30 -22.75 -13.29 9.76
C ARG A 30 -22.79 -13.59 11.26
N GLN A 31 -23.98 -13.62 11.86
CA GLN A 31 -24.14 -13.87 13.29
C GLN A 31 -23.62 -15.26 13.70
N PHE A 32 -23.83 -16.28 12.86
CA PHE A 32 -23.30 -17.61 13.12
C PHE A 32 -21.77 -17.63 13.06
N TYR A 33 -21.19 -16.98 12.05
CA TYR A 33 -19.74 -16.83 11.93
C TYR A 33 -19.14 -16.12 13.15
N THR A 34 -19.70 -14.99 13.57
CA THR A 34 -19.22 -14.23 14.74
C THR A 34 -19.26 -15.06 16.02
N LEU A 35 -20.34 -15.82 16.25
CA LEU A 35 -20.45 -16.71 17.42
C LEU A 35 -19.36 -17.78 17.43
N TRP A 36 -19.08 -18.38 16.27
CA TRP A 36 -18.01 -19.35 16.13
C TRP A 36 -16.64 -18.71 16.35
N GLU A 37 -16.38 -17.56 15.74
CA GLU A 37 -15.10 -16.86 15.80
C GLU A 37 -14.77 -16.39 17.23
N ASP A 38 -15.73 -15.83 17.96
CA ASP A 38 -15.55 -15.40 19.35
C ASP A 38 -15.30 -16.61 20.29
N GLY A 39 -15.90 -17.76 19.99
CA GLY A 39 -15.75 -18.99 20.76
C GLY A 39 -14.45 -19.75 20.51
N HIS A 40 -14.01 -19.84 19.25
CA HIS A 40 -12.87 -20.66 18.83
C HIS A 40 -11.59 -19.86 18.60
N ARG A 41 -11.70 -18.53 18.43
CA ARG A 41 -10.59 -17.60 18.27
C ARG A 41 -9.56 -18.11 17.25
N PRO A 42 -9.96 -18.28 15.98
CA PRO A 42 -9.07 -18.80 14.93
C PRO A 42 -7.88 -17.84 14.74
N LYS A 43 -6.69 -18.39 14.55
CA LYS A 43 -5.46 -17.60 14.31
C LYS A 43 -4.94 -17.87 12.91
N ALA A 44 -4.22 -16.89 12.36
CA ALA A 44 -3.46 -17.10 11.14
C ALA A 44 -2.44 -18.23 11.36
N PHE A 45 -2.29 -19.12 10.37
CA PHE A 45 -1.40 -20.27 10.46
C PHE A 45 -0.65 -20.52 9.15
N GLY A 46 0.59 -20.99 9.25
CA GLY A 46 1.37 -21.36 8.08
C GLY A 46 0.83 -22.63 7.43
N VAL A 47 0.72 -22.63 6.10
CA VAL A 47 0.32 -23.79 5.31
C VAL A 47 1.56 -24.33 4.60
N SER A 48 1.80 -25.63 4.70
CA SER A 48 2.96 -26.29 4.08
C SER A 48 2.48 -27.37 3.12
N GLY A 49 3.21 -27.56 2.01
CA GLY A 49 2.85 -28.49 0.95
C GLY A 49 1.99 -27.88 -0.14
N ASP A 50 1.79 -28.60 -1.24
CA ASP A 50 1.08 -28.12 -2.44
C ASP A 50 -0.43 -28.39 -2.40
N GLU A 51 -0.93 -28.95 -1.30
CA GLU A 51 -2.35 -29.24 -1.13
C GLU A 51 -2.82 -28.92 0.28
N ILE A 52 -4.05 -28.41 0.38
CA ILE A 52 -4.75 -28.25 1.65
C ILE A 52 -6.00 -29.14 1.65
N SER A 53 -6.16 -29.91 2.72
CA SER A 53 -7.36 -30.72 2.94
C SER A 53 -8.34 -29.96 3.83
N LEU A 54 -9.48 -29.56 3.25
CA LEU A 54 -10.56 -28.90 3.96
C LEU A 54 -11.80 -29.80 3.90
N PHE A 55 -12.30 -30.22 5.06
CA PHE A 55 -13.52 -31.01 5.20
C PHE A 55 -13.59 -32.25 4.27
N GLY A 56 -12.46 -32.95 4.10
CA GLY A 56 -12.37 -34.15 3.26
C GLY A 56 -12.17 -33.90 1.76
N HIS A 57 -12.07 -32.63 1.33
CA HIS A 57 -11.71 -32.23 -0.03
C HIS A 57 -10.26 -31.73 -0.05
N SER A 58 -9.47 -32.20 -1.03
CA SER A 58 -8.11 -31.69 -1.26
C SER A 58 -8.13 -30.61 -2.33
N PHE A 59 -7.51 -29.47 -2.04
CA PHE A 59 -7.38 -28.34 -2.95
C PHE A 59 -5.90 -28.12 -3.25
N THR A 60 -5.57 -28.02 -4.54
CA THR A 60 -4.21 -27.72 -4.97
C THR A 60 -3.89 -26.24 -4.76
N LEU A 61 -2.76 -25.98 -4.14
CA LEU A 61 -2.22 -24.66 -3.89
C LEU A 61 -1.23 -24.25 -4.98
N SER A 62 -1.10 -22.95 -5.23
CA SER A 62 -0.15 -22.42 -6.22
C SER A 62 1.29 -22.81 -5.87
N THR A 63 1.94 -23.67 -6.67
CA THR A 63 3.22 -24.36 -6.39
C THR A 63 4.46 -23.45 -6.25
N GLU A 64 4.35 -22.15 -6.48
CA GLU A 64 5.53 -21.26 -6.54
C GLU A 64 6.04 -20.82 -5.14
N GLU A 65 5.29 -21.07 -4.05
CA GLU A 65 5.47 -20.36 -2.76
C GLU A 65 5.31 -21.22 -1.50
N GLU A 66 5.78 -22.48 -1.51
CA GLU A 66 5.52 -23.45 -0.43
C GLU A 66 5.93 -23.00 1.00
N HIS A 67 6.89 -22.08 1.13
CA HIS A 67 7.48 -21.70 2.42
C HIS A 67 6.97 -20.38 3.02
N THR A 68 6.13 -19.62 2.30
CA THR A 68 5.67 -18.29 2.73
C THR A 68 4.15 -18.20 2.89
N ARG A 69 3.40 -19.30 2.66
CA ARG A 69 1.94 -19.29 2.71
C ARG A 69 1.40 -19.15 4.13
N VAL A 70 0.52 -18.18 4.31
CA VAL A 70 -0.24 -17.94 5.53
C VAL A 70 -1.73 -18.02 5.22
N ALA A 71 -2.44 -18.85 5.96
CA ALA A 71 -3.88 -18.95 5.90
C ALA A 71 -4.54 -18.08 6.97
N THR A 72 -5.57 -17.34 6.56
CA THR A 72 -6.39 -16.49 7.43
C THR A 72 -7.87 -16.78 7.15
N ILE A 73 -8.67 -16.86 8.22
CA ILE A 73 -10.11 -17.09 8.13
C ILE A 73 -10.81 -15.76 8.41
N GLY A 74 -11.80 -15.42 7.59
CA GLY A 74 -12.54 -14.17 7.71
C GLY A 74 -13.98 -14.27 7.19
N TRP A 75 -14.70 -13.18 7.32
CA TRP A 75 -16.02 -12.98 6.71
C TRP A 75 -15.91 -12.11 5.47
N ASP A 76 -16.54 -12.53 4.38
CA ASP A 76 -16.66 -11.76 3.15
C ASP A 76 -18.02 -11.08 3.10
N ASP A 77 -18.03 -9.74 3.15
CA ASP A 77 -19.23 -8.92 3.15
C ASP A 77 -19.90 -8.80 1.76
N GLU A 78 -19.18 -9.08 0.67
CA GLU A 78 -19.75 -9.05 -0.69
C GLU A 78 -20.52 -10.34 -0.98
N GLU A 79 -19.90 -11.48 -0.64
CA GLU A 79 -20.47 -12.81 -0.86
C GLU A 79 -21.30 -13.31 0.33
N MET A 80 -21.29 -12.57 1.45
CA MET A 80 -22.02 -12.86 2.68
C MET A 80 -21.74 -14.27 3.21
N CYS A 81 -20.48 -14.69 3.22
CA CYS A 81 -20.07 -16.01 3.69
C CYS A 81 -18.70 -16.00 4.37
N ALA A 82 -18.38 -17.09 5.09
CA ALA A 82 -17.05 -17.30 5.64
C ALA A 82 -16.08 -17.66 4.50
N VAL A 83 -14.86 -17.14 4.57
CA VAL A 83 -13.82 -17.36 3.56
C VAL A 83 -12.50 -17.69 4.24
N LEU A 84 -11.81 -18.69 3.69
CA LEU A 84 -10.41 -18.97 3.97
C LEU A 84 -9.56 -18.32 2.87
N VAL A 85 -8.67 -17.41 3.24
CA VAL A 85 -7.70 -16.81 2.32
C VAL A 85 -6.33 -17.38 2.62
N ILE A 86 -5.68 -17.96 1.60
CA ILE A 86 -4.31 -18.43 1.66
C ILE A 86 -3.47 -17.45 0.86
N GLU A 87 -2.68 -16.65 1.56
CA GLU A 87 -1.82 -15.63 0.98
C GLU A 87 -0.38 -16.14 0.95
N GLY A 88 0.27 -15.99 -0.20
CA GLY A 88 1.72 -16.13 -0.35
C GLY A 88 2.35 -14.79 -0.77
N GLU A 89 3.52 -14.86 -1.41
CA GLU A 89 4.32 -13.69 -1.78
C GLU A 89 3.72 -12.94 -2.99
N SER A 90 3.28 -13.67 -4.01
CA SER A 90 2.80 -13.13 -5.29
C SER A 90 1.32 -13.42 -5.55
N CYS A 91 0.66 -14.25 -4.72
CA CYS A 91 -0.76 -14.54 -4.90
C CYS A 91 -1.52 -14.83 -3.61
N ALA A 92 -2.84 -14.71 -3.69
CA ALA A 92 -3.82 -15.09 -2.70
C ALA A 92 -4.90 -15.97 -3.34
N GLN A 93 -5.12 -17.15 -2.78
CA GLN A 93 -6.21 -18.04 -3.14
C GLN A 93 -7.32 -17.91 -2.09
N ARG A 94 -8.57 -17.74 -2.54
CA ARG A 94 -9.73 -17.61 -1.66
C ARG A 94 -10.60 -18.86 -1.78
N TYR A 95 -11.02 -19.43 -0.65
CA TYR A 95 -11.94 -20.56 -0.58
C TYR A 95 -13.19 -20.13 0.17
N ARG A 96 -14.33 -20.10 -0.53
CA ARG A 96 -15.63 -19.75 0.05
C ARG A 96 -16.17 -20.95 0.79
N MET A 97 -16.64 -20.72 2.01
CA MET A 97 -17.19 -21.74 2.89
C MET A 97 -18.68 -21.51 3.04
N THR A 98 -19.48 -22.35 2.40
CA THR A 98 -20.94 -22.24 2.37
C THR A 98 -21.62 -23.53 2.82
N PHE A 99 -22.94 -23.50 2.92
CA PHE A 99 -23.78 -24.67 3.20
C PHE A 99 -24.81 -24.82 2.09
N ALA A 100 -24.79 -25.94 1.39
CA ALA A 100 -25.78 -26.31 0.36
C ALA A 100 -26.70 -27.39 0.93
N ASP A 101 -27.98 -27.08 1.11
CA ASP A 101 -28.98 -28.00 1.69
C ASP A 101 -28.56 -28.62 3.05
N GLY A 102 -27.72 -27.91 3.80
CA GLY A 102 -27.24 -28.35 5.12
C GLY A 102 -25.96 -29.15 5.09
N GLU A 103 -25.41 -29.42 3.90
CA GLU A 103 -24.07 -29.97 3.75
C GLU A 103 -23.04 -28.87 3.51
N PRO A 104 -21.88 -28.94 4.18
CA PRO A 104 -20.73 -28.08 3.89
C PRO A 104 -20.32 -28.13 2.42
N CYS A 105 -20.18 -26.96 1.81
CA CYS A 105 -19.66 -26.80 0.47
C CYS A 105 -18.48 -25.82 0.52
N ILE A 106 -17.37 -26.19 -0.11
CA ILE A 106 -16.20 -25.32 -0.23
C ILE A 106 -15.98 -25.07 -1.71
N GLU A 107 -16.08 -23.80 -2.09
CA GLU A 107 -15.92 -23.35 -3.47
C GLU A 107 -14.62 -22.57 -3.62
N GLU A 108 -13.80 -22.96 -4.59
CA GLU A 108 -12.57 -22.22 -4.91
C GLU A 108 -12.94 -20.92 -5.64
N GLY A 109 -12.54 -19.81 -5.03
CA GLY A 109 -12.68 -18.48 -5.60
C GLY A 109 -11.56 -18.16 -6.59
N GLN A 110 -11.61 -16.96 -7.17
CA GLN A 110 -10.57 -16.51 -8.08
C GLN A 110 -9.26 -16.27 -7.32
N VAL A 111 -8.14 -16.74 -7.89
CA VAL A 111 -6.80 -16.41 -7.42
C VAL A 111 -6.49 -14.95 -7.74
N THR A 112 -6.17 -14.18 -6.71
CA THR A 112 -5.70 -12.80 -6.82
C THR A 112 -4.18 -12.83 -6.85
N PHE A 113 -3.54 -12.15 -7.78
CA PHE A 113 -2.08 -12.01 -7.78
C PHE A 113 -1.73 -10.66 -7.16
N PHE A 114 -0.89 -10.66 -6.13
CA PHE A 114 -0.28 -9.46 -5.58
C PHE A 114 0.69 -8.91 -6.60
N GLU A 115 0.65 -7.61 -6.82
CA GLU A 115 1.15 -6.97 -8.02
C GLU A 115 2.69 -6.87 -8.09
N ASP A 116 3.37 -8.00 -8.28
CA ASP A 116 4.56 -8.08 -9.13
C ASP A 116 4.17 -8.17 -10.62
N THR A 117 2.99 -7.64 -10.97
CA THR A 117 2.52 -7.52 -12.36
C THR A 117 2.09 -6.12 -12.77
N GLU A 118 1.81 -5.19 -11.87
CA GLU A 118 1.55 -3.81 -12.26
C GLU A 118 2.87 -3.07 -12.53
N LEU A 119 3.01 -2.50 -13.72
CA LEU A 119 4.05 -1.50 -13.96
C LEU A 119 3.76 -0.31 -13.05
N THR A 120 4.77 0.23 -12.39
CA THR A 120 4.69 1.52 -11.69
C THR A 120 4.26 2.62 -12.67
N PHE A 121 3.75 3.74 -12.14
CA PHE A 121 3.35 4.86 -13.00
C PHE A 121 4.50 5.35 -13.91
N GLY A 122 5.75 5.30 -13.41
CA GLY A 122 6.96 5.64 -14.16
C GLY A 122 7.23 4.67 -15.31
N GLU A 123 7.23 3.36 -15.04
CA GLU A 123 7.44 2.34 -16.07
C GLU A 123 6.35 2.36 -17.17
N ARG A 124 5.09 2.69 -16.80
CA ARG A 124 4.01 2.90 -17.80
C ARG A 124 4.27 4.12 -18.68
N LEU A 125 4.91 5.15 -18.14
CA LEU A 125 5.26 6.38 -18.86
C LEU A 125 6.43 6.13 -19.82
N GLU A 126 7.43 5.36 -19.39
CA GLU A 126 8.56 4.93 -20.23
C GLU A 126 8.09 4.19 -21.49
N VAL A 127 7.24 3.17 -21.31
CA VAL A 127 6.62 2.46 -22.45
C VAL A 127 5.79 3.40 -23.31
N MET A 128 5.16 4.43 -22.72
CA MET A 128 4.38 5.41 -23.48
C MET A 128 5.28 6.31 -24.34
N TYR A 129 6.44 6.75 -23.85
CA TYR A 129 7.37 7.55 -24.65
C TYR A 129 7.84 6.78 -25.89
N ASP A 130 8.17 5.50 -25.74
CA ASP A 130 8.60 4.67 -26.86
C ASP A 130 7.48 4.39 -27.87
N VAL A 131 6.24 4.23 -27.39
CA VAL A 131 5.05 4.13 -28.25
C VAL A 131 4.81 5.43 -29.03
N ILE A 132 4.95 6.59 -28.40
CA ILE A 132 4.84 7.91 -29.06
C ILE A 132 5.92 8.06 -30.14
N ALA A 133 7.16 7.65 -29.84
CA ALA A 133 8.27 7.67 -30.79
C ALA A 133 8.04 6.72 -31.99
N ALA A 134 7.45 5.54 -31.78
CA ALA A 134 7.08 4.61 -32.85
C ALA A 134 5.92 5.14 -33.72
N LEU A 135 4.90 5.74 -33.11
CA LEU A 135 3.79 6.38 -33.82
C LEU A 135 4.26 7.52 -34.74
N ARG A 136 5.24 8.30 -34.30
CA ARG A 136 5.85 9.36 -35.13
C ARG A 136 6.71 8.83 -36.27
N ARG A 137 7.50 7.78 -36.03
CA ARG A 137 8.29 7.13 -37.09
C ARG A 137 7.41 6.60 -38.22
N SER A 138 6.23 6.07 -37.90
CA SER A 138 5.29 5.55 -38.87
C SER A 138 4.40 6.61 -39.53
N ASN A 139 4.02 7.68 -38.81
CA ASN A 139 3.21 8.78 -39.34
C ASN A 139 3.56 10.14 -38.71
N PRO A 140 4.45 10.94 -39.33
CA PRO A 140 4.90 12.21 -38.76
C PRO A 140 3.79 13.28 -38.67
N ALA A 141 2.78 13.25 -39.54
CA ALA A 141 1.75 14.29 -39.65
C ALA A 141 0.46 14.03 -38.82
N ARG A 142 0.45 13.02 -37.94
CA ARG A 142 -0.76 12.62 -37.19
C ARG A 142 -0.66 13.06 -35.74
N ASP A 143 -1.71 13.72 -35.24
CA ASP A 143 -1.82 14.10 -33.83
C ASP A 143 -1.85 12.83 -32.95
N VAL A 144 -0.81 12.69 -32.12
CA VAL A 144 -0.57 11.57 -31.21
C VAL A 144 -1.71 11.45 -30.18
N LEU A 145 -2.42 12.53 -29.87
CA LEU A 145 -3.52 12.54 -28.89
C LEU A 145 -4.85 12.03 -29.46
N THR A 146 -4.97 11.89 -30.79
CA THR A 146 -6.19 11.46 -31.49
C THR A 146 -6.16 10.00 -31.95
N VAL A 147 -5.21 9.21 -31.43
CA VAL A 147 -4.97 7.82 -31.84
C VAL A 147 -6.08 6.87 -31.35
N THR A 148 -6.45 5.91 -32.20
CA THR A 148 -7.44 4.87 -31.87
C THR A 148 -6.76 3.68 -31.18
N LYS A 149 -7.52 2.91 -30.37
CA LYS A 149 -6.98 1.74 -29.63
C LYS A 149 -6.22 0.76 -30.53
N LYS A 150 -6.72 0.55 -31.76
CA LYS A 150 -6.11 -0.36 -32.74
C LYS A 150 -4.70 0.09 -33.12
N VAL A 151 -4.52 1.37 -33.41
CA VAL A 151 -3.23 1.96 -33.82
C VAL A 151 -2.25 2.01 -32.64
N PHE A 152 -2.75 2.24 -31.43
CA PHE A 152 -1.95 2.13 -30.20
C PHE A 152 -1.42 0.71 -29.99
N LEU A 153 -2.26 -0.33 -30.18
CA LEU A 153 -1.83 -1.72 -30.04
C LEU A 153 -0.82 -2.12 -31.12
N GLU A 154 -0.97 -1.63 -32.35
CA GLU A 154 0.01 -1.85 -33.42
C GLU A 154 1.38 -1.24 -33.08
N ALA A 155 1.41 -0.02 -32.52
CA ALA A 155 2.64 0.62 -32.08
C ALA A 155 3.25 -0.05 -30.83
N LEU A 156 2.40 -0.51 -29.90
CA LEU A 156 2.84 -1.28 -28.73
C LEU A 156 3.47 -2.63 -29.14
N GLU A 157 2.99 -3.26 -30.20
CA GLU A 157 3.60 -4.48 -30.76
C GLU A 157 4.95 -4.23 -31.43
N GLU A 158 5.16 -3.05 -32.03
CA GLU A 158 6.45 -2.65 -32.60
C GLU A 158 7.51 -2.42 -31.52
N VAL A 159 7.09 -1.88 -30.37
CA VAL A 159 7.93 -1.52 -29.23
C VAL A 159 8.09 -2.69 -28.23
N ALA A 160 7.21 -3.70 -28.31
CA ALA A 160 7.21 -4.89 -27.48
C ALA A 160 8.56 -5.65 -27.36
N PRO A 161 9.46 -5.69 -28.35
CA PRO A 161 10.76 -6.35 -28.22
C PRO A 161 11.75 -5.64 -27.30
N TRP A 162 11.51 -4.37 -26.95
CA TRP A 162 12.42 -3.53 -26.16
C TRP A 162 12.01 -3.40 -24.69
N HIS A 163 10.85 -3.96 -24.33
CA HIS A 163 10.37 -4.02 -22.96
C HIS A 163 10.04 -5.45 -22.55
N ASP A 164 9.92 -5.68 -21.25
CA ASP A 164 9.53 -6.97 -20.72
C ASP A 164 8.14 -7.38 -21.22
N GLY A 165 7.95 -8.69 -21.47
CA GLY A 165 6.66 -9.24 -21.91
C GLY A 165 5.50 -8.93 -20.96
N ARG A 166 5.81 -8.62 -19.69
CA ARG A 166 4.90 -8.10 -18.66
C ARG A 166 4.31 -6.75 -19.07
N ALA A 167 5.15 -5.79 -19.48
CA ALA A 167 4.73 -4.44 -19.85
C ALA A 167 3.71 -4.43 -20.98
N ARG A 168 3.93 -5.27 -22.00
CA ARG A 168 3.00 -5.47 -23.12
C ARG A 168 1.64 -5.97 -22.66
N THR A 169 1.61 -6.90 -21.71
CA THR A 169 0.38 -7.53 -21.21
C THR A 169 -0.46 -6.52 -20.42
N VAL A 170 0.19 -5.71 -19.59
CA VAL A 170 -0.45 -4.64 -18.80
C VAL A 170 -0.96 -3.53 -19.71
N MET A 171 -0.11 -2.99 -20.60
CA MET A 171 -0.47 -1.88 -21.48
C MET A 171 -1.62 -2.21 -22.45
N ARG A 172 -1.74 -3.48 -22.87
CA ARG A 172 -2.86 -3.95 -23.71
C ARG A 172 -4.21 -3.95 -22.99
N ARG A 173 -4.21 -4.18 -21.67
CA ARG A 173 -5.41 -4.25 -20.82
C ARG A 173 -5.95 -2.85 -20.42
N LEU A 174 -5.16 -1.79 -20.63
CA LEU A 174 -5.56 -0.43 -20.27
C LEU A 174 -6.81 0.06 -21.04
N SER A 175 -7.60 0.89 -20.35
CA SER A 175 -8.75 1.58 -20.93
C SER A 175 -8.29 2.76 -21.80
N MET A 176 -9.09 3.13 -22.81
CA MET A 176 -8.72 4.23 -23.72
C MET A 176 -8.67 5.60 -23.04
N SER A 177 -9.49 5.83 -22.02
CA SER A 177 -9.44 7.05 -21.21
C SER A 177 -8.11 7.15 -20.47
N PHE A 178 -7.61 6.04 -19.93
CA PHE A 178 -6.33 5.98 -19.22
C PHE A 178 -5.13 6.12 -20.18
N ILE A 179 -5.18 5.47 -21.34
CA ILE A 179 -4.16 5.61 -22.39
C ILE A 179 -4.05 7.07 -22.85
N ARG A 180 -5.18 7.76 -23.08
CA ARG A 180 -5.18 9.19 -23.45
C ARG A 180 -4.61 10.08 -22.35
N ARG A 181 -4.85 9.73 -21.09
CA ARG A 181 -4.28 10.45 -19.94
C ARG A 181 -2.76 10.26 -19.86
N LEU A 182 -2.27 9.04 -20.04
CA LEU A 182 -0.83 8.74 -20.13
C LEU A 182 -0.17 9.44 -21.32
N MET A 183 -0.80 9.42 -22.50
CA MET A 183 -0.31 10.13 -23.68
C MET A 183 -0.26 11.63 -23.47
N ARG A 184 -1.26 12.21 -22.80
CA ARG A 184 -1.28 13.64 -22.47
C ARG A 184 -0.17 14.00 -21.47
N LYS A 185 0.03 13.19 -20.43
CA LYS A 185 1.07 13.44 -19.44
C LYS A 185 2.48 13.25 -20.02
N ALA A 186 2.69 12.20 -20.80
CA ALA A 186 3.93 12.04 -21.58
C ALA A 186 4.13 13.21 -22.56
N ALA A 187 3.06 13.71 -23.18
CA ALA A 187 3.12 14.90 -24.02
C ALA A 187 3.40 16.19 -23.22
N GLU A 188 2.88 16.37 -22.02
CA GLU A 188 3.18 17.54 -21.19
C GLU A 188 4.67 17.60 -20.79
N ASP A 189 5.34 16.44 -20.69
CA ASP A 189 6.77 16.32 -20.37
C ASP A 189 7.69 16.41 -21.61
N MET A 190 7.14 16.33 -22.83
CA MET A 190 7.89 16.45 -24.10
C MET A 190 7.85 17.90 -24.61
N ALA A 191 8.93 18.37 -25.25
CA ALA A 191 8.95 19.72 -25.82
C ALA A 191 7.88 19.89 -26.92
N GLU A 192 7.28 21.08 -27.08
CA GLU A 192 6.21 21.34 -28.07
C GLU A 192 6.62 20.99 -29.53
N ASP A 193 7.92 21.08 -29.82
CA ASP A 193 8.58 20.71 -31.07
C ASP A 193 8.55 19.18 -31.32
N GLU A 194 8.43 18.40 -30.25
CA GLU A 194 8.30 16.94 -30.23
C GLU A 194 6.84 16.48 -30.20
N LEU A 195 5.86 17.40 -30.28
CA LEU A 195 4.42 17.06 -30.23
C LEU A 195 3.62 17.61 -31.40
N SER A 196 4.02 18.74 -31.96
CA SER A 196 3.42 19.32 -33.15
C SER A 196 4.41 19.40 -34.31
N ASP A 197 3.90 19.42 -35.55
CA ASP A 197 4.73 19.75 -36.70
C ASP A 197 5.28 21.17 -36.52
N GLN A 198 6.59 21.29 -36.70
CA GLN A 198 7.36 22.53 -36.93
C GLN A 198 6.51 23.74 -37.30
N LEU A 199 6.76 24.88 -36.65
CA LEU A 199 6.40 26.25 -37.09
C LEU A 199 6.18 26.35 -38.61
N VAL A 200 4.96 26.06 -39.07
CA VAL A 200 4.53 26.40 -40.42
C VAL A 200 4.23 27.89 -40.36
N LEU A 201 5.27 28.71 -40.52
CA LEU A 201 5.12 30.13 -40.80
C LEU A 201 4.27 30.25 -42.07
N PRO A 202 3.00 30.69 -41.98
CA PRO A 202 2.17 30.84 -43.15
C PRO A 202 2.56 32.16 -43.79
N LEU A 203 3.59 32.13 -44.64
CA LEU A 203 3.88 33.23 -45.55
C LEU A 203 2.77 33.24 -46.62
N GLY A 204 1.57 33.73 -46.26
CA GLY A 204 0.50 34.00 -47.22
C GLY A 204 -0.95 33.68 -46.79
N GLY A 205 -1.31 33.62 -45.51
CA GLY A 205 -2.68 33.31 -45.09
C GLY A 205 -3.16 34.08 -43.87
N SER A 206 -4.41 34.58 -43.92
CA SER A 206 -5.05 35.42 -42.89
C SER A 206 -5.20 34.72 -41.53
N TYR A 207 -4.70 35.35 -40.46
CA TYR A 207 -4.65 34.88 -39.06
C TYR A 207 -6.01 34.84 -38.32
N ALA A 208 -7.11 34.57 -39.02
CA ALA A 208 -8.41 34.49 -38.38
C ALA A 208 -9.30 33.47 -39.08
N SER A 209 -9.14 32.18 -38.76
CA SER A 209 -10.22 31.22 -38.92
C SER A 209 -10.83 30.94 -37.56
N ALA A 210 -11.96 31.61 -37.28
CA ALA A 210 -12.83 31.37 -36.13
C ALA A 210 -13.53 29.97 -36.17
N ALA A 211 -13.01 29.04 -36.98
CA ALA A 211 -13.57 27.71 -37.18
C ALA A 211 -13.01 26.68 -36.20
N ALA A 212 -11.80 26.88 -35.64
CA ALA A 212 -11.23 25.99 -34.63
C ALA A 212 -11.91 26.12 -33.25
N SER A 213 -12.45 27.30 -32.94
CA SER A 213 -13.17 27.54 -31.66
C SER A 213 -14.60 26.97 -31.64
N GLN A 214 -15.18 26.64 -32.80
CA GLN A 214 -16.54 26.10 -32.87
C GLN A 214 -16.58 24.57 -32.77
N ALA A 215 -15.56 23.86 -33.28
CA ALA A 215 -15.47 22.41 -33.13
C ALA A 215 -15.26 21.99 -31.66
N SER A 216 -14.49 22.76 -30.89
CA SER A 216 -14.28 22.53 -29.46
C SER A 216 -15.51 22.85 -28.60
N ALA A 217 -16.33 23.80 -29.04
CA ALA A 217 -17.56 24.19 -28.33
C ALA A 217 -18.72 23.22 -28.59
N GLN A 218 -18.80 22.61 -29.78
CA GLN A 218 -19.85 21.64 -30.10
C GLN A 218 -19.64 20.29 -29.39
N VAL A 219 -18.39 19.84 -29.22
CA VAL A 219 -18.08 18.60 -28.47
C VAL A 219 -18.31 18.78 -26.97
N ALA A 220 -18.24 20.02 -26.46
CA ALA A 220 -18.56 20.33 -25.06
C ALA A 220 -20.08 20.34 -24.77
N ALA A 221 -20.94 20.48 -25.80
CA ALA A 221 -22.38 20.58 -25.64
C ALA A 221 -23.13 19.22 -25.68
N ASP A 222 -22.53 18.18 -26.27
CA ASP A 222 -23.12 16.83 -26.34
C ASP A 222 -22.71 15.90 -25.18
N ILE A 223 -21.88 16.40 -24.26
CA ILE A 223 -21.65 15.74 -22.98
C ILE A 223 -22.79 16.19 -22.06
N LEU A 224 -23.87 15.42 -22.02
CA LEU A 224 -24.82 15.49 -20.91
C LEU A 224 -24.00 15.48 -19.61
N PRO A 225 -24.25 16.41 -18.65
CA PRO A 225 -23.64 16.29 -17.34
C PRO A 225 -24.07 14.92 -16.83
N VAL A 226 -23.10 14.01 -16.70
CA VAL A 226 -23.27 12.83 -15.86
C VAL A 226 -23.67 13.42 -14.53
N GLN A 227 -24.92 13.21 -14.12
CA GLN A 227 -25.31 13.53 -12.75
C GLN A 227 -24.26 12.86 -11.88
N ASP A 228 -23.46 13.67 -11.18
CA ASP A 228 -22.57 13.22 -10.14
C ASP A 228 -23.44 12.48 -9.13
N GLN A 229 -23.57 11.17 -9.34
CA GLN A 229 -24.04 10.27 -8.32
C GLN A 229 -22.99 10.39 -7.23
N GLN A 230 -23.33 11.14 -6.18
CA GLN A 230 -22.63 11.08 -4.90
C GLN A 230 -22.29 9.60 -4.67
N PRO A 231 -21.01 9.24 -4.46
CA PRO A 231 -20.70 7.87 -4.08
C PRO A 231 -21.56 7.56 -2.87
N ALA A 232 -22.37 6.50 -2.98
CA ALA A 232 -23.21 6.08 -1.88
C ALA A 232 -22.32 5.96 -0.63
N PRO A 233 -22.79 6.40 0.55
CA PRO A 233 -22.01 6.29 1.78
C PRO A 233 -21.50 4.85 1.89
N GLN A 234 -20.18 4.68 1.86
CA GLN A 234 -19.58 3.38 2.04
C GLN A 234 -19.71 3.06 3.52
N VAL A 235 -20.52 2.08 3.87
CA VAL A 235 -20.60 1.64 5.27
C VAL A 235 -19.41 0.74 5.51
N MET A 236 -18.50 1.14 6.41
CA MET A 236 -17.49 0.20 6.87
C MET A 236 -18.20 -0.89 7.68
N PRO A 237 -18.08 -2.17 7.26
CA PRO A 237 -18.79 -3.26 7.91
C PRO A 237 -18.20 -3.49 9.30
N ARG A 238 -19.07 -3.86 10.25
CA ARG A 238 -18.68 -4.19 11.61
C ARG A 238 -17.77 -5.41 11.64
N ARG A 239 -16.53 -5.22 12.07
CA ARG A 239 -15.59 -6.31 12.36
C ARG A 239 -15.97 -6.99 13.67
N THR A 240 -15.62 -8.26 13.80
CA THR A 240 -15.80 -9.02 15.02
C THR A 240 -14.80 -8.58 16.09
N LEU A 241 -15.14 -8.82 17.36
CA LEU A 241 -14.30 -8.43 18.50
C LEU A 241 -12.93 -9.11 18.40
N TRP A 242 -12.91 -10.40 18.09
CA TRP A 242 -11.69 -11.17 17.91
C TRP A 242 -10.79 -10.63 16.78
N ALA A 243 -11.36 -10.33 15.61
CA ALA A 243 -10.57 -9.82 14.48
C ALA A 243 -9.91 -8.46 14.79
N VAL A 244 -10.59 -7.61 15.54
CA VAL A 244 -10.04 -6.35 16.02
C VAL A 244 -8.92 -6.58 17.04
N GLU A 245 -9.18 -7.42 18.05
CA GLU A 245 -8.19 -7.74 19.10
C GLU A 245 -6.91 -8.28 18.48
N GLN A 246 -7.02 -9.23 17.53
CA GLN A 246 -5.88 -9.80 16.84
C GLN A 246 -5.09 -8.75 16.04
N THR A 247 -5.78 -7.82 15.37
CA THR A 247 -5.13 -6.75 14.59
C THR A 247 -4.36 -5.80 15.50
N MET A 248 -4.98 -5.41 16.63
CA MET A 248 -4.34 -4.54 17.62
C MET A 248 -3.12 -5.20 18.25
N GLN A 249 -3.24 -6.49 18.60
CA GLN A 249 -2.13 -7.26 19.14
C GLN A 249 -0.99 -7.35 18.13
N PHE A 250 -1.29 -7.66 16.87
CA PHE A 250 -0.29 -7.73 15.81
C PHE A 250 0.45 -6.39 15.60
N LEU A 251 -0.26 -5.26 15.58
CA LEU A 251 0.34 -3.93 15.47
C LEU A 251 1.20 -3.61 16.69
N GLY A 252 0.70 -3.91 17.90
CA GLY A 252 1.43 -3.71 19.15
C GLY A 252 2.72 -4.52 19.20
N ASP A 253 2.66 -5.79 18.83
CA ASP A 253 3.80 -6.70 18.76
C ASP A 253 4.81 -6.26 17.68
N SER A 254 4.34 -5.84 16.51
CA SER A 254 5.19 -5.32 15.43
C SER A 254 5.94 -4.06 15.85
N CYS A 255 5.25 -3.11 16.48
CA CYS A 255 5.87 -1.90 17.01
C CYS A 255 6.88 -2.22 18.13
N ARG A 256 6.59 -3.20 18.99
CA ARG A 256 7.51 -3.65 20.04
C ARG A 256 8.77 -4.29 19.45
N ILE A 257 8.62 -5.22 18.51
CA ILE A 257 9.73 -5.88 17.82
C ILE A 257 10.58 -4.83 17.10
N ASN A 258 9.96 -3.90 16.38
CA ASN A 258 10.69 -2.83 15.70
C ASN A 258 11.51 -1.99 16.71
N ALA A 259 10.91 -1.60 17.83
CA ALA A 259 11.61 -0.85 18.87
C ALA A 259 12.72 -1.65 19.58
N GLU A 260 12.58 -2.97 19.71
CA GLU A 260 13.62 -3.85 20.25
C GLU A 260 14.79 -4.02 19.28
N THR A 261 14.49 -4.26 18.01
CA THR A 261 15.45 -4.35 16.91
C THR A 261 16.24 -3.05 16.77
N GLU A 262 15.58 -1.89 16.83
CA GLU A 262 16.23 -0.58 16.81
C GLU A 262 17.19 -0.38 18.00
N ARG A 263 16.79 -0.80 19.21
CA ARG A 263 17.64 -0.71 20.41
C ARG A 263 18.87 -1.58 20.35
N ALA A 264 18.85 -2.65 19.58
CA ALA A 264 19.98 -3.55 19.39
C ALA A 264 21.06 -2.93 18.49
N TYR A 265 20.71 -1.97 17.62
CA TYR A 265 21.65 -1.39 16.69
C TYR A 265 22.56 -0.34 17.34
N LEU A 266 23.86 -0.60 17.27
CA LEU A 266 24.94 0.32 17.62
C LEU A 266 25.91 0.37 16.45
N ILE A 267 26.11 1.56 15.88
CA ILE A 267 27.03 1.77 14.78
C ILE A 267 28.39 2.15 15.38
N PRO A 268 29.43 1.29 15.28
CA PRO A 268 30.75 1.64 15.77
C PRO A 268 31.36 2.73 14.90
N LEU A 269 31.82 3.83 15.52
CA LEU A 269 32.49 4.92 14.80
C LEU A 269 34.02 4.74 14.72
N ALA A 270 34.51 3.54 15.03
CA ALA A 270 35.94 3.21 15.03
C ALA A 270 36.59 3.37 13.65
N GLU A 271 35.87 2.97 12.60
CA GLU A 271 36.32 3.03 11.20
C GLU A 271 35.83 4.29 10.48
N ALA A 272 35.26 5.25 11.21
CA ALA A 272 34.78 6.49 10.63
C ALA A 272 35.95 7.38 10.19
N THR A 273 35.90 7.86 8.96
CA THR A 273 36.94 8.76 8.41
C THR A 273 36.37 10.14 8.16
N ILE A 274 37.09 11.18 8.58
CA ILE A 274 36.74 12.58 8.30
C ILE A 274 37.10 12.88 6.84
N ILE A 275 36.12 13.22 6.02
CA ILE A 275 36.32 13.59 4.61
C ILE A 275 36.59 15.10 4.48
N GLY A 276 36.03 15.90 5.38
CA GLY A 276 36.13 17.36 5.32
C GLY A 276 35.40 18.03 6.47
N HIS A 277 35.09 19.31 6.30
CA HIS A 277 34.26 20.07 7.22
C HIS A 277 33.14 20.74 6.43
N THR A 278 31.95 20.85 7.03
CA THR A 278 30.83 21.61 6.46
C THR A 278 31.13 23.11 6.45
N GLU A 279 30.29 23.91 5.78
CA GLU A 279 30.42 25.38 5.77
C GLU A 279 30.36 25.99 7.17
N GLU A 280 29.65 25.34 8.10
CA GLU A 280 29.54 25.71 9.51
C GLU A 280 30.71 25.21 10.37
N GLY A 281 31.68 24.49 9.77
CA GLY A 281 32.88 23.98 10.43
C GLY A 281 32.69 22.65 11.16
N HIS A 282 31.58 21.94 10.95
CA HIS A 282 31.35 20.61 11.53
C HIS A 282 32.09 19.52 10.75
N PRO A 283 32.72 18.52 11.40
CA PRO A 283 33.41 17.44 10.70
C PRO A 283 32.42 16.61 9.89
N ALA A 284 32.68 16.48 8.60
CA ALA A 284 31.98 15.57 7.69
C ALA A 284 32.63 14.19 7.73
N LEU A 285 31.83 13.16 7.97
CA LEU A 285 32.24 11.79 8.23
C LEU A 285 31.74 10.85 7.14
N ARG A 286 32.59 9.87 6.85
CA ARG A 286 32.23 8.64 6.17
C ARG A 286 32.24 7.52 7.20
N VAL A 287 31.09 6.90 7.41
CA VAL A 287 30.89 5.82 8.36
C VAL A 287 30.57 4.55 7.58
N PRO A 288 31.42 3.50 7.66
CA PRO A 288 31.06 2.18 7.17
C PRO A 288 29.84 1.65 7.93
N THR A 289 28.84 1.19 7.20
CA THR A 289 27.57 0.69 7.75
C THR A 289 27.24 -0.68 7.15
N ASP A 290 26.43 -1.45 7.87
CA ASP A 290 25.83 -2.65 7.31
C ASP A 290 24.66 -2.25 6.40
N PRO A 291 24.58 -2.74 5.14
CA PRO A 291 23.46 -2.42 4.24
C PRO A 291 22.09 -2.88 4.76
N GLU A 292 22.03 -3.80 5.72
CA GLU A 292 20.76 -4.25 6.33
C GLU A 292 20.27 -3.28 7.44
N LEU A 293 21.03 -2.23 7.76
CA LEU A 293 20.60 -1.24 8.75
C LEU A 293 19.45 -0.39 8.18
N PRO A 294 18.37 -0.18 8.95
CA PRO A 294 17.24 0.64 8.54
C PRO A 294 17.55 2.14 8.72
N LEU A 295 18.60 2.63 8.06
CA LEU A 295 18.97 4.04 8.04
C LEU A 295 18.40 4.72 6.80
N GLN A 296 17.96 5.97 6.97
CA GLN A 296 17.49 6.83 5.90
C GLN A 296 18.26 8.15 5.85
N GLU A 297 18.20 8.80 4.69
CA GLU A 297 18.72 10.16 4.53
C GLU A 297 17.94 11.12 5.44
N GLY A 298 18.66 11.97 6.18
CA GLY A 298 18.08 12.87 7.19
C GLY A 298 17.98 12.27 8.59
N ASP A 299 18.38 11.01 8.79
CA ASP A 299 18.36 10.40 10.11
C ASP A 299 19.34 11.06 11.08
N ARG A 300 18.91 11.10 12.34
CA ARG A 300 19.66 11.66 13.45
C ARG A 300 20.11 10.55 14.40
N LEU A 301 21.41 10.46 14.63
CA LEU A 301 22.04 9.49 15.50
C LEU A 301 22.66 10.19 16.73
N GLU A 302 22.40 9.68 17.92
CA GLU A 302 23.09 10.11 19.14
C GLU A 302 24.44 9.42 19.25
N VAL A 303 25.51 10.21 19.40
CA VAL A 303 26.86 9.68 19.58
C VAL A 303 27.14 9.55 21.06
N ILE A 304 27.48 8.35 21.50
CA ILE A 304 27.66 7.98 22.91
C ILE A 304 29.04 7.34 23.08
N GLN A 305 29.73 7.68 24.16
CA GLN A 305 30.95 7.00 24.56
C GLN A 305 30.62 5.72 25.34
N LYS A 306 31.22 4.59 24.97
CA LYS A 306 31.02 3.29 25.63
C LYS A 306 31.25 3.41 27.14
N GLY A 307 30.19 3.18 27.92
CA GLY A 307 30.21 3.28 29.39
C GLY A 307 29.49 4.51 29.95
N GLU A 308 29.24 5.53 29.12
CA GLU A 308 28.46 6.72 29.49
C GLU A 308 27.02 6.62 28.99
N LYS A 309 26.10 7.27 29.70
CA LYS A 309 24.67 7.31 29.34
C LYS A 309 24.28 8.56 28.56
N ASP A 310 25.04 9.64 28.72
CA ASP A 310 24.72 10.92 28.08
C ASP A 310 25.38 11.01 26.70
N PRO A 311 24.66 11.53 25.69
CA PRO A 311 25.22 11.69 24.37
C PRO A 311 26.26 12.83 24.36
N VAL A 312 27.42 12.54 23.78
CA VAL A 312 28.54 13.47 23.59
C VAL A 312 28.38 14.31 22.33
N GLY A 313 27.57 13.85 21.37
CA GLY A 313 27.29 14.56 20.12
C GLY A 313 26.08 14.00 19.37
N THR A 314 25.80 14.60 18.23
CA THR A 314 24.77 14.16 17.29
C THR A 314 25.39 14.00 15.90
N LEU A 315 25.23 12.85 15.27
CA LEU A 315 25.59 12.58 13.89
C LEU A 315 24.32 12.66 13.02
N TRP A 316 24.36 13.48 11.98
CA TRP A 316 23.30 13.59 10.97
C TRP A 316 23.73 12.82 9.73
N ILE A 317 22.86 11.98 9.19
CA ILE A 317 23.09 11.27 7.92
C ILE A 317 22.59 12.15 6.78
N ASP A 318 23.50 12.59 5.92
CA ASP A 318 23.18 13.41 4.76
C ASP A 318 22.91 12.54 3.52
N VAL A 319 23.66 11.45 3.34
CA VAL A 319 23.52 10.51 2.23
C VAL A 319 23.76 9.09 2.72
N PHE A 320 22.90 8.15 2.32
CA PHE A 320 23.03 6.72 2.67
C PHE A 320 23.09 5.87 1.40
N ASP A 321 24.22 5.21 1.17
CA ASP A 321 24.45 4.37 -0.02
C ASP A 321 24.26 2.87 0.28
N GLY A 322 23.88 2.51 1.52
CA GLY A 322 23.83 1.13 2.02
C GLY A 322 25.07 0.77 2.86
N PRO A 323 26.20 0.35 2.23
CA PRO A 323 27.39 -0.07 2.98
C PRO A 323 28.18 1.13 3.54
N VAL A 324 27.81 2.35 3.18
CA VAL A 324 28.46 3.58 3.64
C VAL A 324 27.42 4.67 3.88
N ALA A 325 27.45 5.25 5.07
CA ALA A 325 26.72 6.47 5.41
C ALA A 325 27.67 7.68 5.38
N TYR A 326 27.23 8.76 4.75
CA TYR A 326 27.89 10.06 4.78
C TYR A 326 27.06 11.02 5.61
N GLY A 327 27.73 11.81 6.44
CA GLY A 327 27.05 12.68 7.38
C GLY A 327 27.97 13.68 8.05
N HIS A 328 27.42 14.50 8.95
CA HIS A 328 28.21 15.44 9.74
C HIS A 328 27.90 15.32 11.23
N ILE A 329 28.92 15.54 12.07
CA ILE A 329 28.79 15.44 13.52
C ILE A 329 28.79 16.82 14.18
N VAL A 330 27.84 17.03 15.08
CA VAL A 330 27.75 18.20 15.94
C VAL A 330 28.01 17.76 17.38
N TRP A 331 29.15 18.19 17.93
CA TRP A 331 29.53 17.92 19.32
C TRP A 331 28.72 18.80 20.27
N ARG A 332 28.36 18.24 21.44
CA ARG A 332 27.59 18.99 22.44
C ARG A 332 28.43 20.08 23.12
N ASP A 333 29.69 19.79 23.38
CA ASP A 333 30.67 20.71 23.95
C ASP A 333 31.95 20.70 23.11
N ALA A 334 32.66 21.84 23.05
CA ALA A 334 33.93 21.96 22.32
C ALA A 334 35.04 21.08 22.91
N ASP A 335 34.98 20.81 24.22
CA ASP A 335 35.90 19.91 24.92
C ASP A 335 35.54 18.42 24.74
N SER A 336 34.33 18.12 24.22
CA SER A 336 33.85 16.77 23.91
C SER A 336 34.25 16.29 22.51
N ALA A 337 35.04 17.09 21.77
CA ALA A 337 35.64 16.70 20.52
C ALA A 337 36.70 15.60 20.77
N CYS A 338 36.24 14.36 20.87
CA CYS A 338 37.08 13.19 21.05
C CYS A 338 37.65 12.74 19.70
N GLU A 339 38.87 12.19 19.73
CA GLU A 339 39.40 11.44 18.58
C GLU A 339 38.49 10.24 18.29
N PHE A 340 38.17 10.01 17.01
CA PHE A 340 37.41 8.84 16.58
C PHE A 340 38.20 7.58 16.94
N GLY A 341 37.62 6.74 17.79
CA GLY A 341 38.23 5.49 18.25
C GLY A 341 37.19 4.48 18.70
N ASP A 342 37.64 3.29 19.09
CA ASP A 342 36.81 2.11 19.40
C ASP A 342 35.73 2.31 20.48
N ASN A 343 35.78 3.44 21.20
CA ASN A 343 34.91 3.78 22.30
C ASN A 343 33.69 4.59 21.89
N LEU A 344 33.60 5.07 20.64
CA LEU A 344 32.46 5.86 20.18
C LEU A 344 31.48 4.98 19.38
N VAL A 345 30.21 5.06 19.77
CA VAL A 345 29.11 4.41 19.07
C VAL A 345 28.02 5.42 18.74
N ALA A 346 27.48 5.35 17.54
CA ALA A 346 26.29 6.09 17.15
C ALA A 346 25.07 5.18 17.34
N ARG A 347 24.02 5.73 17.97
CA ARG A 347 22.74 5.07 18.20
C ARG A 347 21.64 5.85 17.50
N PRO A 348 20.74 5.20 16.74
CA PRO A 348 19.56 5.86 16.20
C PRO A 348 18.70 6.53 17.28
N GLN A 349 18.08 7.66 16.93
CA GLN A 349 17.08 8.27 17.81
C GLN A 349 15.86 7.37 17.94
N LYS A 350 15.37 7.24 19.17
CA LYS A 350 14.23 6.39 19.53
C LYS A 350 13.03 6.70 18.62
N ASN A 351 12.62 5.72 17.81
CA ASN A 351 11.37 5.76 17.09
C ASN A 351 10.18 5.85 18.08
N PRO A 352 9.10 6.61 17.76
CA PRO A 352 7.85 6.57 18.52
C PRO A 352 7.19 5.18 18.61
N ALA A 353 7.68 4.17 17.88
CA ALA A 353 7.17 2.79 17.90
C ALA A 353 6.93 2.23 19.31
N LEU A 354 7.84 2.46 20.28
CA LEU A 354 7.62 2.01 21.66
C LEU A 354 6.44 2.73 22.33
N PHE A 355 6.28 4.02 22.08
CA PHE A 355 5.15 4.79 22.60
C PHE A 355 3.84 4.29 21.98
N ILE A 356 3.83 4.08 20.66
CA ILE A 356 2.67 3.55 19.93
C ILE A 356 2.29 2.16 20.46
N SER A 357 3.26 1.26 20.65
CA SER A 357 3.04 -0.07 21.24
C SER A 357 2.35 0.02 22.60
N LYS A 358 2.85 0.88 23.52
CA LYS A 358 2.22 1.08 24.84
C LYS A 358 0.83 1.70 24.76
N SER A 359 0.62 2.62 23.82
CA SER A 359 -0.70 3.22 23.59
C SER A 359 -1.70 2.19 23.06
N LEU A 360 -1.27 1.28 22.18
CA LEU A 360 -2.09 0.17 21.68
C LEU A 360 -2.41 -0.84 22.79
N GLU A 361 -1.44 -1.18 23.65
CA GLU A 361 -1.68 -2.05 24.82
C GLU A 361 -2.71 -1.42 25.79
N ALA A 362 -2.57 -0.12 26.07
CA ALA A 362 -3.52 0.59 26.93
C ALA A 362 -4.92 0.66 26.30
N LEU A 363 -4.99 0.85 24.97
CA LEU A 363 -6.25 0.83 24.24
C LEU A 363 -6.90 -0.55 24.26
N GLN A 364 -6.12 -1.62 24.11
CA GLN A 364 -6.61 -3.00 24.19
C GLN A 364 -7.18 -3.29 25.58
N GLN A 365 -6.49 -2.88 26.66
CA GLN A 365 -7.01 -3.02 28.02
C GLN A 365 -8.34 -2.29 28.21
N ALA A 366 -8.42 -1.03 27.74
CA ALA A 366 -9.64 -0.22 27.86
C ALA A 366 -10.83 -0.74 27.04
N LEU A 367 -10.58 -1.42 25.92
CA LEU A 367 -11.64 -1.93 25.03
C LEU A 367 -12.11 -3.35 25.38
N PHE A 368 -11.24 -4.20 25.94
CA PHE A 368 -11.50 -5.64 26.07
C PHE A 368 -11.37 -6.18 27.50
N CYS A 369 -10.84 -5.42 28.46
CA CYS A 369 -10.67 -5.87 29.85
C CYS A 369 -11.48 -5.06 30.87
N ASP A 370 -11.89 -3.84 30.54
CA ASP A 370 -12.79 -3.06 31.39
C ASP A 370 -14.24 -3.49 31.10
N ASP A 371 -14.92 -4.04 32.12
CA ASP A 371 -16.26 -4.68 32.06
C ASP A 371 -17.43 -3.74 31.66
N ASP A 372 -17.15 -2.52 31.20
CA ASP A 372 -18.15 -1.56 30.77
C ASP A 372 -18.46 -1.73 29.26
N GLU A 373 -19.04 -2.87 28.88
CA GLU A 373 -19.49 -3.18 27.52
C GLU A 373 -20.37 -2.06 26.90
N GLU A 374 -21.13 -1.34 27.73
CA GLU A 374 -22.00 -0.23 27.32
C GLU A 374 -21.23 1.05 26.94
N GLN A 375 -20.03 1.30 27.48
CA GLN A 375 -19.22 2.48 27.13
C GLN A 375 -18.33 2.23 25.92
N VAL A 376 -17.78 1.02 25.79
CA VAL A 376 -16.97 0.60 24.63
C VAL A 376 -17.82 0.70 23.36
N GLY A 377 -19.08 0.26 23.43
CA GLY A 377 -20.05 0.32 22.34
C GLY A 377 -20.56 1.72 21.97
N MET A 378 -20.08 2.83 22.53
CA MET A 378 -20.46 4.19 22.08
C MET A 378 -19.28 5.14 21.89
N SER A 379 -18.06 4.63 21.98
CA SER A 379 -16.87 5.47 21.80
C SER A 379 -16.57 5.69 20.31
N ALA A 380 -16.15 6.91 19.94
CA ALA A 380 -15.65 7.20 18.60
C ALA A 380 -14.46 6.29 18.23
N VAL A 381 -13.74 5.79 19.23
CA VAL A 381 -12.63 4.85 19.05
C VAL A 381 -13.14 3.48 18.59
N ALA A 382 -14.23 2.97 19.15
CA ALA A 382 -14.86 1.73 18.69
C ALA A 382 -15.34 1.84 17.22
N CYS A 383 -15.83 3.00 16.80
CA CYS A 383 -16.13 3.28 15.39
C CYS A 383 -14.87 3.23 14.52
N MET A 384 -13.81 3.94 14.89
CA MET A 384 -12.54 3.98 14.11
C MET A 384 -11.90 2.60 13.96
N VAL A 385 -12.05 1.76 14.97
CA VAL A 385 -11.48 0.43 15.03
C VAL A 385 -12.34 -0.61 14.27
N GLY A 386 -13.58 -0.24 13.90
CA GLY A 386 -14.50 -1.08 13.15
C GLY A 386 -15.38 -1.98 14.00
N LEU A 387 -15.50 -1.74 15.31
CA LEU A 387 -16.43 -2.48 16.20
C LEU A 387 -17.90 -2.08 15.97
N GLN A 388 -18.13 -1.01 15.21
CA GLN A 388 -19.46 -0.52 14.83
C GLN A 388 -19.54 -0.28 13.33
N GLU A 389 -20.73 -0.53 12.76
CA GLU A 389 -21.01 -0.09 11.39
C GLU A 389 -20.95 1.43 11.35
N THR A 390 -19.99 1.94 10.58
CA THR A 390 -19.78 3.38 10.46
C THR A 390 -20.02 3.80 9.02
N PRO A 391 -20.98 4.70 8.75
CA PRO A 391 -21.11 5.27 7.43
C PRO A 391 -19.89 6.16 7.17
N PHE A 392 -19.02 5.71 6.27
CA PHE A 392 -17.94 6.52 5.72
C PHE A 392 -18.48 7.29 4.53
N VAL A 393 -18.64 8.59 4.73
CA VAL A 393 -18.81 9.53 3.63
C VAL A 393 -17.42 10.07 3.34
N SER A 394 -16.81 9.64 2.23
CA SER A 394 -15.65 10.36 1.71
C SER A 394 -16.08 11.81 1.56
N PRO A 395 -15.40 12.79 2.20
CA PRO A 395 -15.66 14.17 1.89
C PRO A 395 -15.28 14.34 0.43
N SER A 396 -16.27 14.32 -0.47
CA SER A 396 -16.09 14.94 -1.75
C SER A 396 -15.57 16.34 -1.46
N LEU A 397 -14.42 16.69 -2.03
CA LEU A 397 -13.82 18.03 -2.00
C LEU A 397 -14.71 19.04 -2.77
N GLU A 398 -16.02 18.90 -2.70
CA GLU A 398 -17.01 19.77 -3.29
C GLU A 398 -17.86 20.34 -2.16
N GLY A 399 -17.29 21.37 -1.55
CA GLY A 399 -17.90 22.07 -0.43
C GLY A 399 -16.88 22.81 0.42
N ALA A 400 -15.89 23.44 -0.19
CA ALA A 400 -15.11 24.44 0.53
C ALA A 400 -16.12 25.44 1.16
N PRO A 401 -16.06 25.68 2.48
CA PRO A 401 -16.96 26.63 3.14
C PRO A 401 -17.00 27.93 2.32
N ALA A 402 -18.18 28.53 2.17
CA ALA A 402 -18.36 29.74 1.35
C ALA A 402 -17.46 30.93 1.77
N GLU A 403 -16.81 30.82 2.93
CA GLU A 403 -15.91 31.81 3.54
C GLU A 403 -14.41 31.58 3.22
N MET A 404 -14.02 30.54 2.48
CA MET A 404 -12.61 30.35 2.10
C MET A 404 -12.17 31.31 0.98
N ASP A 405 -11.06 32.02 1.23
CA ASP A 405 -10.45 32.94 0.28
C ASP A 405 -9.94 32.22 -0.99
N THR A 406 -9.95 32.94 -2.10
CA THR A 406 -9.55 32.50 -3.45
C THR A 406 -8.14 31.90 -3.51
N SER A 407 -7.25 32.31 -2.61
CA SER A 407 -5.89 31.77 -2.46
C SER A 407 -5.87 30.34 -1.89
N GLN A 408 -6.82 30.00 -1.01
CA GLN A 408 -6.91 28.68 -0.37
C GLN A 408 -7.55 27.63 -1.28
N ARG A 409 -8.42 28.05 -2.22
CA ARG A 409 -9.03 27.16 -3.21
C ARG A 409 -8.04 26.61 -4.24
N ARG A 410 -6.90 27.28 -4.46
CA ARG A 410 -5.88 26.82 -5.43
C ARG A 410 -4.96 25.72 -4.88
N GLY A 411 -4.86 25.56 -3.55
CA GLY A 411 -3.97 24.57 -2.93
C GLY A 411 -4.55 23.16 -2.83
N GLY A 412 -5.85 22.98 -3.08
CA GLY A 412 -6.56 21.70 -2.93
C GLY A 412 -7.00 21.03 -4.23
N GLY A 413 -6.58 21.54 -5.39
CA GLY A 413 -6.86 20.95 -6.70
C GLY A 413 -5.57 20.65 -7.44
N GLY A 414 -5.01 19.47 -7.17
CA GLY A 414 -3.89 18.88 -7.90
C GLY A 414 -4.18 17.40 -8.15
#